data_AF-A0A563DQ71-F1
#
_entry.id   AF-A0A563DQ71-F1
#
_cell.length_a   1.000
_cell.length_b   1.000
_cell.length_c   1.000
_cell.angle_alpha   90.00
_cell.angle_beta   90.00
_cell.angle_gamma   90.00
#
_symmetry.space_group_name_H-M   'P 1'
#
loop_
_entity.id
_entity.type
_entity.pdbx_description
1 polymer ?
#
loop_
_entity_poly.entity_id
_entity_poly.type
_entity_poly.pdbx_seq_one_letter_code
_entity_poly.pdbx_strand_id
1 'polypeptide(L)'
;MVASLALLPSPLLGPSVWQPVAQLLSARGWRTTTCAAPTSPRTGREVLDAFLADLPTDEDLVLIAHSNSGAYVPGISTQRSVVGAVFVDAILPPHHGNLPLTPAAFLDFLRQKADAHGVLPVWTQ
;
A
#
# COMPACT_ATOMS: atom_id res chain seq x y z
N MET A 1 17.22 9.52 15.94
CA MET A 1 17.53 8.65 14.77
C MET A 1 16.81 9.22 13.56
N VAL A 2 17.27 8.94 12.34
CA VAL A 2 16.54 9.34 11.12
C VAL A 2 15.45 8.30 10.86
N ALA A 3 14.23 8.72 10.57
CA ALA A 3 13.12 7.83 10.28
C ALA A 3 13.40 6.95 9.04
N SER A 4 12.97 5.70 9.08
CA SER A 4 13.04 4.77 7.95
C SER A 4 11.89 5.03 6.97
N LEU A 5 12.14 4.80 5.69
CA LEU A 5 11.18 5.04 4.62
C LEU A 5 10.46 3.73 4.26
N ALA A 6 9.15 3.69 4.39
CA ALA A 6 8.34 2.52 4.04
C ALA A 6 7.59 2.75 2.73
N LEU A 7 7.96 1.99 1.69
CA LEU A 7 7.36 2.08 0.36
C LEU A 7 6.18 1.08 0.26
N LEU A 8 4.95 1.59 0.18
CA LEU A 8 3.73 0.79 0.13
C LEU A 8 3.23 0.71 -1.32
N PRO A 9 3.30 -0.45 -2.00
CA PRO A 9 2.72 -0.60 -3.33
C PRO A 9 1.19 -0.54 -3.25
N SER A 10 0.52 -0.32 -4.38
CA SER A 10 -0.93 -0.52 -4.41
C SER A 10 -1.22 -2.00 -4.07
N PRO A 11 -2.29 -2.34 -3.32
CA PRO A 11 -2.51 -3.71 -2.83
C PRO A 11 -2.62 -4.80 -3.90
N LEU A 12 -2.88 -4.41 -5.16
CA LEU A 12 -2.96 -5.33 -6.30
C LEU A 12 -1.74 -5.24 -7.23
N LEU A 13 -0.71 -4.48 -6.84
CA LEU A 13 0.56 -4.34 -7.56
C LEU A 13 1.69 -4.91 -6.69
N GLY A 14 2.61 -5.64 -7.31
CA GLY A 14 3.79 -6.19 -6.63
C GLY A 14 4.77 -5.10 -6.13
N PRO A 15 5.72 -5.47 -5.26
CA PRO A 15 6.75 -4.55 -4.74
C PRO A 15 7.70 -4.02 -5.83
N SER A 16 7.75 -4.66 -7.01
CA SER A 16 8.60 -4.26 -8.13
C SER A 16 8.34 -2.82 -8.60
N VAL A 17 7.13 -2.30 -8.40
CA VAL A 17 6.79 -0.89 -8.72
C VAL A 17 7.67 0.11 -7.98
N TRP A 18 8.18 -0.27 -6.81
CA TRP A 18 9.03 0.57 -5.98
C TRP A 18 10.52 0.30 -6.12
N GLN A 19 10.91 -0.77 -6.84
CA GLN A 19 12.31 -1.21 -6.90
C GLN A 19 13.28 -0.11 -7.36
N PRO A 20 13.01 0.67 -8.43
CA PRO A 20 13.92 1.75 -8.83
C PRO A 20 14.05 2.85 -7.77
N VAL A 21 12.95 3.18 -7.10
CA VAL A 21 12.91 4.22 -6.06
C VAL A 21 13.65 3.76 -4.81
N ALA A 22 13.42 2.53 -4.36
CA ALA A 22 14.11 1.92 -3.23
C ALA A 22 15.63 1.92 -3.43
N GLN A 23 16.09 1.54 -4.62
CA GLN A 23 17.51 1.57 -5.00
C GLN A 23 18.10 2.98 -4.93
N LEU A 24 17.41 3.98 -5.49
CA LEU A 24 17.88 5.37 -5.50
C LEU A 24 17.92 6.01 -4.11
N LEU A 25 16.97 5.67 -3.23
CA LEU A 25 16.93 6.11 -1.84
C LEU A 25 18.02 5.44 -1.00
N SER A 26 18.16 4.11 -1.14
CA SER A 26 19.23 3.34 -0.49
C SER A 26 20.61 3.83 -0.90
N ALA A 27 20.84 4.12 -2.19
CA ALA A 27 22.10 4.68 -2.69
C ALA A 27 22.41 6.08 -2.12
N ARG A 28 21.41 6.78 -1.58
CA ARG A 28 21.55 8.06 -0.89
C ARG A 28 21.65 7.92 0.64
N GLY A 29 21.75 6.70 1.15
CA GLY A 29 21.91 6.41 2.58
C GLY A 29 20.61 6.33 3.39
N TRP A 30 19.45 6.35 2.73
CA TRP A 30 18.17 6.15 3.42
C TRP A 30 17.93 4.67 3.71
N ARG A 31 17.42 4.37 4.91
CA ARG A 31 16.88 3.05 5.22
C ARG A 31 15.51 2.92 4.58
N THR A 32 15.33 1.91 3.74
CA THR A 32 14.07 1.69 3.02
C THR A 32 13.54 0.28 3.26
N THR A 33 12.26 0.17 3.58
CA THR A 33 11.51 -1.09 3.57
C THR A 33 10.49 -1.02 2.44
N THR A 34 10.52 -1.98 1.51
CA THR A 34 9.46 -2.10 0.49
C THR A 34 8.51 -3.20 0.94
N CYS A 35 7.26 -2.85 1.23
CA CYS A 35 6.28 -3.86 1.60
C CYS A 35 5.94 -4.73 0.39
N ALA A 36 5.81 -6.03 0.62
CA ALA A 36 5.25 -6.95 -0.33
C ALA A 36 3.77 -6.60 -0.59
N ALA A 37 3.32 -6.97 -1.79
CA ALA A 37 1.90 -7.00 -2.05
C ALA A 37 1.28 -8.21 -1.34
N PRO A 38 0.10 -8.09 -0.74
CA PRO A 38 -0.62 -9.25 -0.22
C PRO A 38 -0.90 -10.24 -1.36
N THR A 39 -0.74 -11.54 -1.08
CA THR A 39 -1.08 -12.60 -2.03
C THR A 39 -2.59 -12.77 -2.09
N SER A 40 -3.22 -12.27 -3.16
CA SER A 40 -4.66 -12.44 -3.43
C SER A 40 -5.59 -12.02 -2.27
N PRO A 41 -5.46 -10.78 -1.74
CA PRO A 41 -6.29 -10.33 -0.62
C PRO A 41 -7.78 -10.35 -0.97
N ARG A 42 -8.61 -10.80 -0.03
CA ARG A 42 -10.08 -10.79 -0.13
C ARG A 42 -10.70 -9.63 0.62
N THR A 43 -10.02 -9.13 1.65
CA THR A 43 -10.54 -8.05 2.50
C THR A 43 -9.51 -6.93 2.67
N GLY A 44 -10.00 -5.72 3.00
CA GLY A 44 -9.11 -4.63 3.38
C GLY A 44 -8.27 -4.97 4.62
N ARG A 45 -8.81 -5.79 5.55
CA ARG A 45 -8.05 -6.20 6.74
C ARG A 45 -6.82 -7.04 6.38
N GLU A 46 -6.95 -7.98 5.47
CA GLU A 46 -5.81 -8.80 5.00
C GLU A 46 -4.72 -7.95 4.37
N VAL A 47 -5.07 -6.90 3.62
CA VAL A 47 -4.09 -5.95 3.07
C VAL A 47 -3.36 -5.20 4.18
N LEU A 48 -4.10 -4.72 5.19
CA LEU A 48 -3.51 -4.00 6.32
C LEU A 48 -2.54 -4.91 7.10
N ASP A 49 -2.97 -6.14 7.40
CA ASP A 49 -2.16 -7.10 8.14
C ASP A 49 -0.89 -7.48 7.35
N ALA A 50 -0.97 -7.60 6.02
CA ALA A 50 0.20 -7.82 5.16
C ALA A 50 1.20 -6.65 5.22
N PHE A 51 0.75 -5.39 5.13
CA PHE A 51 1.65 -4.26 5.30
C PHE A 51 2.29 -4.26 6.70
N LEU A 52 1.52 -4.50 7.75
CA LEU A 52 2.04 -4.53 9.11
C LEU A 52 3.08 -5.64 9.33
N ALA A 53 2.95 -6.78 8.67
CA ALA A 53 3.90 -7.88 8.77
C ALA A 53 5.30 -7.50 8.25
N ASP A 54 5.39 -6.63 7.23
CA ASP A 54 6.66 -6.20 6.65
C ASP A 54 7.26 -4.97 7.35
N LEU A 55 6.45 -4.18 8.04
CA LEU A 55 6.88 -2.93 8.65
C LEU A 55 7.58 -3.15 10.00
N PRO A 56 8.77 -2.54 10.20
CA PRO A 56 9.49 -2.64 11.47
C PRO A 56 8.66 -2.07 12.63
N THR A 57 8.82 -2.67 13.81
CA THR A 57 8.02 -2.32 15.00
C THR A 57 8.70 -1.32 15.93
N ASP A 58 10.01 -1.16 15.81
CA ASP A 58 10.89 -0.43 16.72
C ASP A 58 11.58 0.79 16.06
N GLU A 59 11.06 1.22 14.90
CA GLU A 59 11.56 2.37 14.16
C GLU A 59 10.47 3.43 13.92
N ASP A 60 10.88 4.70 13.86
CA ASP A 60 10.04 5.77 13.33
C ASP A 60 9.97 5.66 11.80
N LEU A 61 8.76 5.73 11.26
CA LEU A 61 8.47 5.49 9.85
C LEU A 61 7.94 6.73 9.15
N VAL A 62 8.42 6.96 7.93
CA VAL A 62 7.73 7.77 6.93
C VAL A 62 7.10 6.83 5.91
N LEU A 63 5.76 6.81 5.85
CA LEU A 63 5.04 5.98 4.89
C LEU A 63 4.97 6.67 3.54
N ILE A 64 5.33 5.97 2.47
CA ILE A 64 5.26 6.45 1.09
C ILE A 64 4.24 5.55 0.38
N ALA A 65 3.02 6.03 0.27
CA ALA A 65 1.88 5.28 -0.21
C ALA A 65 1.57 5.62 -1.67
N HIS A 66 1.39 4.59 -2.52
CA HIS A 66 0.90 4.73 -3.89
C HIS A 66 -0.53 4.18 -4.07
N SER A 67 -1.38 4.91 -4.81
CA SER A 67 -2.74 4.49 -5.20
C SER A 67 -3.59 4.10 -3.96
N ASN A 68 -4.19 2.91 -3.97
CA ASN A 68 -5.07 2.43 -2.89
C ASN A 68 -4.37 2.25 -1.54
N SER A 69 -3.03 2.17 -1.50
CA SER A 69 -2.31 2.05 -0.23
C SER A 69 -2.46 3.29 0.67
N GLY A 70 -2.78 4.45 0.10
CA GLY A 70 -3.03 5.67 0.89
C GLY A 70 -4.19 5.53 1.89
N ALA A 71 -5.19 4.70 1.57
CA ALA A 71 -6.30 4.39 2.45
C ALA A 71 -5.88 3.67 3.76
N TYR A 72 -4.70 3.05 3.77
CA TYR A 72 -4.21 2.22 4.88
C TYR A 72 -3.29 2.98 5.84
N VAL A 73 -2.84 4.18 5.46
CA VAL A 73 -1.96 5.02 6.30
C VAL A 73 -2.51 5.22 7.71
N PRO A 74 -3.81 5.55 7.94
CA PRO A 74 -4.32 5.70 9.30
C PRO A 74 -4.29 4.40 10.09
N GLY A 75 -4.68 3.27 9.48
CA GLY A 75 -4.68 1.97 10.14
C GLY A 75 -3.26 1.51 10.53
N ILE A 76 -2.27 1.79 9.70
CA ILE A 76 -0.86 1.53 10.02
C ILE A 76 -0.39 2.44 11.16
N SER A 77 -0.75 3.73 11.11
CA SER A 77 -0.34 4.74 12.11
C SER A 77 -0.88 4.46 13.51
N THR A 78 -1.97 3.71 13.65
CA THR A 78 -2.46 3.24 14.96
C THR A 78 -1.62 2.11 15.59
N GLN A 79 -0.74 1.48 14.82
CA GLN A 79 -0.02 0.26 15.20
C GLN A 79 1.51 0.37 15.03
N ARG A 80 2.00 1.44 14.41
CA ARG A 80 3.42 1.70 14.13
C ARG A 80 3.73 3.16 14.44
N SER A 81 4.98 3.46 14.80
CA SER A 81 5.44 4.84 14.98
C SER A 81 5.57 5.52 13.62
N VAL A 82 4.50 6.18 13.15
CA VAL A 82 4.49 6.91 11.87
C VAL A 82 4.67 8.40 12.14
N VAL A 83 5.80 8.95 11.70
CA VAL A 83 6.18 10.36 11.90
C VAL A 83 5.93 11.23 10.67
N GLY A 84 5.55 10.62 9.54
CA GLY A 84 5.18 11.32 8.32
C GLY A 84 4.57 10.40 7.27
N ALA A 85 3.89 10.99 6.29
CA ALA A 85 3.36 10.27 5.14
C ALA A 85 3.53 11.08 3.85
N VAL A 86 3.85 10.39 2.75
CA VAL A 86 3.90 10.91 1.38
C VAL A 86 2.90 10.13 0.55
N PHE A 87 1.97 10.83 -0.09
CA PHE A 87 0.95 10.24 -0.95
C PHE A 87 1.34 10.45 -2.41
N VAL A 88 1.72 9.37 -3.08
CA VAL A 88 2.13 9.37 -4.49
C VAL A 88 0.96 8.89 -5.32
N ASP A 89 0.21 9.81 -5.93
CA ASP A 89 -1.03 9.53 -6.66
C ASP A 89 -1.96 8.56 -5.89
N ALA A 90 -2.05 8.77 -4.59
CA ALA A 90 -2.69 7.87 -3.64
C ALA A 90 -3.99 8.44 -3.10
N ILE A 91 -4.85 7.53 -2.63
CA ILE A 91 -6.07 7.93 -1.92
C ILE A 91 -5.68 8.70 -0.65
N LEU A 92 -6.23 9.89 -0.49
CA LEU A 92 -6.19 10.61 0.77
C LEU A 92 -7.33 10.11 1.68
N PRO A 93 -7.03 9.51 2.84
CA PRO A 93 -8.06 9.04 3.74
C PRO A 93 -8.87 10.23 4.29
N PRO A 94 -10.20 10.08 4.44
CA PRO A 94 -11.00 11.10 5.10
C PRO A 94 -10.58 11.22 6.57
N HIS A 95 -10.83 12.38 7.17
CA HIS A 95 -10.56 12.59 8.60
C HIS A 95 -11.35 11.60 9.50
N HIS A 96 -12.54 11.18 9.07
CA HIS A 96 -13.38 10.22 9.80
C HIS A 96 -14.33 9.50 8.84
N GLY A 97 -14.84 8.35 9.26
CA GLY A 97 -15.84 7.57 8.53
C GLY A 97 -15.27 6.46 7.65
N ASN A 98 -16.10 5.95 6.75
CA ASN A 98 -15.76 4.83 5.87
C ASN A 98 -15.27 5.33 4.52
N LEU A 99 -14.22 4.69 4.00
CA LEU A 99 -13.67 4.96 2.68
C LEU A 99 -13.82 3.70 1.80
N PRO A 100 -14.63 3.76 0.74
CA PRO A 100 -14.62 2.71 -0.27
C PRO A 100 -13.25 2.67 -0.96
N LEU A 101 -12.63 1.49 -1.03
CA LEU A 101 -11.33 1.31 -1.71
C LEU A 101 -11.42 1.39 -3.23
N THR A 102 -12.63 1.40 -3.78
CA THR A 102 -12.88 1.51 -5.20
C THR A 102 -14.19 2.25 -5.45
N PRO A 103 -14.25 3.18 -6.41
CA PRO A 103 -15.52 3.76 -6.86
C PRO A 103 -16.47 2.66 -7.37
N ALA A 104 -17.77 2.80 -7.12
CA ALA A 104 -18.78 1.81 -7.53
C ALA A 104 -18.71 1.48 -9.03
N ALA A 105 -18.60 2.50 -9.88
CA ALA A 105 -18.48 2.32 -11.33
C ALA A 105 -17.21 1.54 -11.73
N PHE A 106 -16.10 1.72 -11.01
CA PHE A 106 -14.89 0.94 -11.27
C PHE A 106 -15.07 -0.50 -10.83
N LEU A 107 -15.72 -0.75 -9.70
CA LEU A 107 -16.06 -2.12 -9.29
C LEU A 107 -16.95 -2.83 -10.31
N ASP A 108 -17.92 -2.15 -10.91
CA ASP A 108 -18.77 -2.72 -11.95
C ASP A 108 -17.97 -3.07 -13.21
N PHE A 109 -17.02 -2.22 -13.60
CA PHE A 109 -16.06 -2.53 -14.65
C PHE A 109 -15.17 -3.74 -14.31
N LEU A 110 -14.68 -3.83 -13.07
CA LEU A 110 -13.89 -4.99 -12.60
C LEU A 110 -14.70 -6.29 -12.67
N ARG A 111 -15.99 -6.25 -12.28
CA ARG A 111 -16.89 -7.41 -12.35
C ARG A 111 -17.07 -7.93 -13.77
N GLN A 112 -17.08 -7.05 -14.77
CA GLN A 112 -17.17 -7.45 -16.18
C GLN A 112 -15.87 -8.10 -16.71
N LYS A 113 -14.74 -7.91 -16.03
CA LYS A 113 -13.44 -8.50 -16.40
C LYS A 113 -13.14 -9.80 -15.68
N ALA A 114 -13.81 -10.07 -14.58
CA ALA A 114 -13.58 -11.27 -13.81
C ALA A 114 -14.09 -12.52 -14.55
N ASP A 115 -13.37 -13.63 -14.39
CA ASP A 115 -13.82 -14.93 -14.89
C ASP A 115 -15.02 -15.49 -14.08
N ALA A 116 -15.48 -16.70 -14.44
CA ALA A 116 -16.57 -17.39 -13.74
C ALA A 116 -16.27 -17.68 -12.25
N HIS A 117 -15.01 -17.57 -11.82
CA HIS A 117 -14.56 -17.77 -10.44
C HIS A 117 -14.33 -16.43 -9.71
N GLY A 118 -14.63 -15.29 -10.35
CA GLY A 118 -14.44 -13.97 -9.75
C GLY A 118 -12.98 -13.51 -9.72
N VAL A 119 -12.12 -14.08 -10.56
CA VAL A 119 -10.69 -13.72 -10.63
C VAL A 119 -10.45 -12.73 -11.77
N LEU A 120 -9.81 -11.61 -11.45
CA LEU A 120 -9.38 -10.64 -12.45
C LEU A 120 -8.18 -11.19 -13.24
N PRO A 121 -8.06 -10.87 -14.55
CA PRO A 121 -6.84 -11.19 -15.29
C PRO A 121 -5.65 -10.43 -14.67
N VAL A 122 -4.45 -10.92 -14.93
CA VAL A 122 -3.23 -10.19 -14.59
C VAL A 122 -3.28 -8.83 -15.30
N TRP A 123 -3.20 -7.75 -14.51
CA TRP A 123 -3.12 -6.39 -15.02
C TRP A 123 -1.74 -6.24 -15.63
N THR A 124 -1.65 -6.37 -16.97
CA THR A 124 -0.43 -6.42 -17.81
C THR A 124 0.36 -7.73 -17.80
N GLN A 125 0.48 -8.33 -18.98
CA GLN A 125 1.81 -8.64 -19.54
C GLN A 125 2.40 -7.36 -20.10
#